data_AF-A0A9D6N857-F1
#
_entry.id   AF-A0A9D6N857-F1
#
_cell.length_a   1.000
_cell.length_b   1.000
_cell.length_c   1.000
_cell.angle_alpha   90.00
_cell.angle_beta   90.00
_cell.angle_gamma   90.00
#
_symmetry.space_group_name_H-M   'P 1'
#
loop_
_entity.id
_entity.type
_entity.pdbx_description
1 polymer ?
#
loop_
_entity_poly.entity_id
_entity_poly.type
_entity_poly.pdbx_seq_one_letter_code
_entity_poly.pdbx_strand_id
1 'polypeptide(L)'
;MHPPRRKPRQEEPAGGGFQLPEESWSSSGAGRVEREPEVPQETVSPEVKAQIDELRDARVSGIKHTTRGLPRTSFHLPEGPRPFSAGRFQVDFEKPDGSTIGMIFETEADVGHLHTFVPGETASPNAYAGFLEDPNDSYRVGQTLNKPETAYLISGLYAKFANAMTDSDAQALDQTISYAFGVWAKEGGQSGAVKSTHQQLTAQVQARQHDSQADADSNGGWHVLR
;
A
#
# COMPACT_ATOMS: atom_id res chain seq x y z
N MET A 1 -20.05 41.82 11.11
CA MET A 1 -21.47 41.89 10.70
C MET A 1 -21.66 41.06 9.42
N HIS A 2 -22.61 40.13 9.42
CA HIS A 2 -23.29 39.68 8.19
C HIS A 2 -24.62 40.48 8.07
N PRO A 3 -25.39 40.36 6.97
CA PRO A 3 -25.07 40.62 5.56
C PRO A 3 -26.06 41.67 4.99
N PRO A 4 -26.16 41.86 3.66
CA PRO A 4 -27.46 41.59 3.00
C PRO A 4 -27.29 40.69 1.76
N ARG A 5 -28.18 39.72 1.44
CA ARG A 5 -29.56 39.80 0.87
C ARG A 5 -29.62 40.39 -0.56
N ARG A 6 -30.41 39.88 -1.52
CA ARG A 6 -31.20 38.61 -1.65
C ARG A 6 -31.66 38.42 -3.13
N LYS A 7 -32.02 37.17 -3.48
CA LYS A 7 -33.10 36.68 -4.42
C LYS A 7 -34.14 37.73 -4.89
N PRO A 8 -34.80 37.62 -6.09
CA PRO A 8 -35.57 36.39 -6.45
C PRO A 8 -35.92 36.07 -7.95
N ARG A 9 -36.56 34.88 -8.16
CA ARG A 9 -37.61 34.56 -9.17
C ARG A 9 -37.25 34.65 -10.68
N GLN A 10 -38.05 34.23 -11.68
CA GLN A 10 -39.42 33.66 -11.83
C GLN A 10 -39.44 32.84 -13.17
N GLU A 11 -40.19 31.77 -13.49
CA GLU A 11 -41.05 30.78 -12.77
C GLU A 11 -41.27 29.54 -13.71
N GLU A 12 -42.28 28.69 -13.46
CA GLU A 12 -42.84 27.61 -14.35
C GLU A 12 -43.76 28.18 -15.48
N PRO A 13 -44.42 27.41 -16.41
CA PRO A 13 -44.63 25.95 -16.58
C PRO A 13 -44.23 25.45 -18.01
N ALA A 14 -44.64 24.31 -18.59
CA ALA A 14 -45.62 23.24 -18.35
C ALA A 14 -45.06 21.90 -18.92
N GLY A 15 -45.66 20.71 -18.85
CA GLY A 15 -47.04 20.26 -18.66
C GLY A 15 -47.24 18.97 -19.47
N GLY A 16 -48.36 18.25 -19.28
CA GLY A 16 -48.64 16.98 -19.97
C GLY A 16 -48.71 15.81 -18.99
N GLY A 17 -49.91 15.27 -18.79
CA GLY A 17 -50.13 14.07 -17.98
C GLY A 17 -50.05 12.79 -18.83
N PHE A 18 -50.11 11.64 -18.15
CA PHE A 18 -50.29 10.35 -18.80
C PHE A 18 -51.28 9.50 -17.98
N GLN A 19 -52.24 8.86 -18.65
CA GLN A 19 -53.22 8.00 -17.99
C GLN A 19 -52.57 6.75 -17.39
N LEU A 20 -53.08 6.34 -16.22
CA LEU A 20 -53.06 4.94 -15.80
C LEU A 20 -54.24 4.21 -16.47
N PRO A 21 -54.03 3.07 -17.14
CA PRO A 21 -55.10 2.14 -17.45
C PRO A 21 -55.55 1.43 -16.18
N GLU A 22 -56.86 1.35 -15.95
CA GLU A 22 -57.41 0.36 -15.02
C GLU A 22 -57.43 -1.01 -15.71
N GLU A 23 -56.85 -2.04 -15.08
CA GLU A 23 -57.24 -3.42 -15.36
C GLU A 23 -57.73 -4.07 -14.07
N SER A 24 -59.04 -4.32 -14.03
CA SER A 24 -59.71 -5.00 -12.92
C SER A 24 -59.86 -6.48 -13.26
N TRP A 25 -59.24 -7.35 -12.46
CA TRP A 25 -59.46 -8.80 -12.54
C TRP A 25 -60.09 -9.31 -11.24
N SER A 26 -61.38 -9.63 -11.32
CA SER A 26 -62.21 -9.95 -10.16
C SER A 26 -62.26 -11.45 -9.87
N SER A 27 -61.81 -11.79 -8.66
CA SER A 27 -62.33 -12.86 -7.78
C SER A 27 -61.95 -14.33 -8.03
N SER A 28 -62.16 -15.09 -6.96
CA SER A 28 -62.56 -16.52 -6.95
C SER A 28 -61.48 -17.57 -7.29
N GLY A 29 -60.75 -18.02 -6.26
CA GLY A 29 -59.85 -19.18 -6.36
C GLY A 29 -59.55 -19.84 -5.00
N ALA A 30 -60.42 -20.77 -4.59
CA ALA A 30 -60.26 -21.78 -3.52
C ALA A 30 -59.45 -21.41 -2.25
N GLY A 31 -60.13 -21.38 -1.10
CA GLY A 31 -59.49 -21.28 0.21
C GLY A 31 -58.59 -22.48 0.53
N ARG A 32 -57.30 -22.36 0.23
CA ARG A 32 -56.25 -23.24 0.74
C ARG A 32 -55.75 -22.66 2.07
N VAL A 33 -56.01 -23.35 3.17
CA VAL A 33 -55.27 -23.07 4.41
C VAL A 33 -53.85 -23.58 4.19
N GLU A 34 -52.98 -22.69 3.76
CA GLU A 34 -51.55 -22.92 3.84
C GLU A 34 -51.22 -23.04 5.33
N ARG A 35 -50.83 -24.25 5.75
CA ARG A 35 -50.11 -24.37 7.01
C ARG A 35 -48.81 -23.62 6.80
N GLU A 36 -48.57 -22.60 7.62
CA GLU A 36 -47.22 -22.07 7.76
C GLU A 36 -46.26 -23.26 7.98
N PRO A 37 -45.08 -23.27 7.33
CA PRO A 37 -44.06 -24.22 7.71
C PRO A 37 -43.73 -23.95 9.18
N GLU A 38 -44.04 -24.90 10.07
CA GLU A 38 -43.54 -24.86 11.44
C GLU A 38 -42.02 -24.81 11.37
N VAL A 39 -41.46 -23.61 11.53
CA VAL A 39 -40.02 -23.39 11.60
C VAL A 39 -39.54 -24.30 12.73
N PRO A 40 -38.62 -25.26 12.47
CA PRO A 40 -38.10 -26.11 13.52
C PRO A 40 -37.52 -25.20 14.59
N GLN A 41 -38.12 -25.20 15.79
CA GLN A 41 -37.52 -24.47 16.90
C GLN A 41 -36.21 -25.19 17.20
N GLU A 42 -35.09 -24.56 16.79
CA GLU A 42 -33.75 -25.09 16.99
C GLU A 42 -33.47 -25.14 18.50
N THR A 43 -33.85 -26.26 19.11
CA THR A 43 -33.58 -26.53 20.52
C THR A 43 -32.07 -26.65 20.69
N VAL A 44 -31.46 -25.56 21.17
CA VAL A 44 -30.03 -25.47 21.52
C VAL A 44 -29.64 -26.75 22.25
N SER A 45 -28.62 -27.46 21.74
CA SER A 45 -28.28 -28.78 22.27
C SER A 45 -28.00 -28.69 23.78
N PRO A 46 -28.31 -29.74 24.57
CA PRO A 46 -28.07 -29.71 26.01
C PRO A 46 -26.61 -29.36 26.37
N GLU A 47 -25.66 -29.76 25.53
CA GLU A 47 -24.23 -29.51 25.69
C GLU A 47 -23.87 -28.03 25.41
N VAL A 48 -24.37 -27.46 24.30
CA VAL A 48 -24.18 -26.04 23.96
C VAL A 48 -24.88 -25.15 24.99
N LYS A 49 -26.06 -25.56 25.46
CA LYS A 49 -26.79 -24.85 26.52
C LYS A 49 -25.99 -24.89 27.83
N ALA A 50 -25.46 -26.04 28.24
CA ALA A 50 -24.63 -26.14 29.44
C ALA A 50 -23.37 -25.25 29.36
N GLN A 51 -22.68 -25.24 28.22
CA GLN A 51 -21.53 -24.34 27.99
C GLN A 51 -21.92 -22.85 28.10
N ILE A 52 -23.08 -22.46 27.59
CA ILE A 52 -23.57 -21.06 27.70
C ILE A 52 -23.99 -20.72 29.14
N ASP A 53 -24.62 -21.66 29.86
CA ASP A 53 -24.95 -21.46 31.27
C ASP A 53 -23.70 -21.37 32.16
N GLU A 54 -22.65 -22.16 31.89
CA GLU A 54 -21.34 -22.03 32.57
C GLU A 54 -20.68 -20.66 32.33
N LEU A 55 -20.82 -20.10 31.13
CA LEU A 55 -20.33 -18.75 30.80
C LEU A 55 -21.12 -17.62 31.46
N ARG A 56 -22.35 -17.88 31.94
CA ARG A 56 -23.26 -16.86 32.49
C ARG A 56 -22.75 -16.24 33.78
N ASP A 57 -22.20 -17.07 34.67
CA ASP A 57 -21.63 -16.64 35.95
C ASP A 57 -20.09 -16.49 35.87
N ALA A 58 -19.49 -16.77 34.71
CA ALA A 58 -18.06 -16.64 34.48
C ALA A 58 -17.62 -15.18 34.38
N ARG A 59 -16.73 -14.75 35.29
CA ARG A 59 -16.12 -13.42 35.22
C ARG A 59 -15.19 -13.32 34.01
N VAL A 60 -15.48 -12.39 33.09
CA VAL A 60 -14.57 -12.00 32.01
C VAL A 60 -13.23 -11.55 32.60
N SER A 61 -12.20 -12.38 32.45
CA SER A 61 -10.85 -12.17 33.01
C SER A 61 -9.98 -11.23 32.17
N GLY A 62 -10.40 -10.95 30.93
CA GLY A 62 -9.76 -9.98 30.04
C GLY A 62 -10.13 -10.22 28.58
N ILE A 63 -10.36 -9.16 27.81
CA ILE A 63 -10.59 -9.23 26.38
C ILE A 63 -9.24 -9.19 25.67
N LYS A 64 -8.87 -10.26 24.96
CA LYS A 64 -7.67 -10.30 24.10
C LYS A 64 -8.09 -10.08 22.66
N HIS A 65 -7.46 -9.13 21.98
CA HIS A 65 -7.59 -8.95 20.53
C HIS A 65 -6.86 -10.09 19.83
N THR A 66 -7.57 -11.13 19.42
CA THR A 66 -7.00 -12.39 18.89
C THR A 66 -6.49 -12.27 17.45
N THR A 67 -7.00 -11.30 16.68
CA THR A 67 -6.40 -10.89 15.42
C THR A 67 -5.03 -10.27 15.69
N ARG A 68 -3.97 -11.02 15.37
CA ARG A 68 -2.78 -10.41 14.77
C ARG A 68 -3.29 -9.56 13.62
N GLY A 69 -2.97 -8.26 13.61
CA GLY A 69 -3.41 -7.39 12.52
C GLY A 69 -2.90 -7.93 11.20
N LEU A 70 -3.79 -8.10 10.22
CA LEU A 70 -3.36 -8.24 8.82
C LEU A 70 -2.50 -7.02 8.49
N PRO A 71 -1.37 -7.19 7.76
CA PRO A 71 -0.51 -6.07 7.42
C PRO A 71 -1.32 -4.98 6.72
N ARG A 72 -1.35 -3.78 7.31
CA ARG A 72 -2.03 -2.64 6.70
C ARG A 72 -1.12 -2.07 5.63
N THR A 73 -1.59 -2.09 4.39
CA THR A 73 -0.93 -1.41 3.29
C THR A 73 -1.42 0.02 3.17
N SER A 74 -0.49 0.97 3.03
CA SER A 74 -0.75 2.40 2.85
C SER A 74 0.14 2.98 1.76
N PHE A 75 -0.17 4.18 1.29
CA PHE A 75 0.78 4.96 0.50
C PHE A 75 1.80 5.61 1.43
N HIS A 76 3.07 5.45 1.09
CA HIS A 76 4.19 6.04 1.82
C HIS A 76 4.92 7.05 0.92
N LEU A 77 5.66 7.98 1.51
CA LEU A 77 6.59 8.84 0.80
C LEU A 77 8.03 8.38 1.13
N PRO A 78 8.96 8.40 0.15
CA PRO A 78 10.35 8.07 0.40
C PRO A 78 10.96 8.98 1.48
N GLU A 79 11.66 8.41 2.45
CA GLU A 79 12.49 9.19 3.35
C GLU A 79 13.80 9.63 2.67
N GLY A 80 14.49 10.60 3.27
CA GLY A 80 15.80 11.03 2.80
C GLY A 80 16.83 9.89 2.93
N PRO A 81 17.81 9.77 2.00
CA PRO A 81 18.90 8.81 2.14
C PRO A 81 19.62 8.96 3.48
N ARG A 82 19.70 7.87 4.26
CA ARG A 82 20.21 7.88 5.64
C ARG A 82 21.65 7.38 5.71
N PRO A 83 22.42 7.76 6.76
CA PRO A 83 23.65 7.07 7.11
C PRO A 83 23.39 5.59 7.45
N PHE A 84 24.31 4.71 7.07
CA PHE A 84 24.30 3.28 7.38
C PHE A 84 25.72 2.82 7.73
N SER A 85 25.92 1.59 8.23
CA SER A 85 27.29 1.05 8.39
C SER A 85 27.81 0.58 7.03
N ALA A 86 29.06 0.87 6.67
CA ALA A 86 29.65 0.29 5.46
C ALA A 86 29.71 -1.25 5.56
N GLY A 87 29.62 -1.91 4.40
CA GLY A 87 29.54 -3.36 4.30
C GLY A 87 28.92 -3.85 2.99
N ARG A 88 28.75 -5.16 2.92
CA ARG A 88 28.07 -5.89 1.84
C ARG A 88 26.61 -6.16 2.20
N PHE A 89 25.67 -5.68 1.38
CA PHE A 89 24.24 -5.86 1.59
C PHE A 89 23.58 -6.62 0.46
N GLN A 90 22.96 -7.76 0.77
CA GLN A 90 22.03 -8.42 -0.13
C GLN A 90 20.63 -7.81 0.03
N VAL A 91 19.96 -7.56 -1.09
CA VAL A 91 18.54 -7.16 -1.16
C VAL A 91 17.86 -8.03 -2.20
N ASP A 92 16.81 -8.72 -1.77
CA ASP A 92 16.07 -9.67 -2.58
C ASP A 92 14.71 -9.11 -2.99
N PHE A 93 14.39 -9.22 -4.28
CA PHE A 93 13.13 -8.76 -4.87
C PHE A 93 12.32 -9.95 -5.37
N GLU A 94 11.23 -10.27 -4.68
CA GLU A 94 10.24 -11.24 -5.15
C GLU A 94 9.44 -10.70 -6.35
N LYS A 95 9.19 -11.57 -7.34
CA LYS A 95 8.33 -11.30 -8.50
C LYS A 95 6.93 -11.91 -8.33
N PRO A 96 5.92 -11.47 -9.11
CA PRO A 96 4.57 -12.07 -9.10
C PRO A 96 4.50 -13.56 -9.49
N ASP A 97 5.58 -14.14 -10.02
CA ASP A 97 5.70 -15.59 -10.32
C ASP A 97 6.34 -16.40 -9.18
N GLY A 98 6.64 -15.76 -8.03
CA GLY A 98 7.30 -16.37 -6.88
C GLY A 98 8.82 -16.53 -7.03
N SER A 99 9.43 -16.05 -8.13
CA SER A 99 10.88 -16.08 -8.31
C SER A 99 11.58 -14.82 -7.81
N THR A 100 12.75 -14.97 -7.22
CA THR A 100 13.53 -13.88 -6.63
C THR A 100 14.55 -13.30 -7.63
N ILE A 101 14.84 -11.99 -7.53
CA ILE A 101 16.09 -11.39 -8.02
C ILE A 101 16.88 -10.91 -6.81
N GLY A 102 18.07 -11.46 -6.59
CA GLY A 102 18.99 -10.97 -5.59
C GLY A 102 19.90 -9.88 -6.15
N MET A 103 20.16 -8.84 -5.36
CA MET A 103 21.13 -7.79 -5.66
C MET A 103 22.10 -7.61 -4.50
N ILE A 104 23.37 -7.38 -4.82
CA ILE A 104 24.39 -6.95 -3.86
C ILE A 104 24.61 -5.45 -4.01
N PHE A 105 24.66 -4.74 -2.88
CA PHE A 105 25.26 -3.43 -2.74
C PHE A 105 26.52 -3.59 -1.88
N GLU A 106 27.68 -3.45 -2.50
CA GLU A 106 28.97 -3.45 -1.82
C GLU A 106 29.40 -2.02 -1.56
N THR A 107 29.71 -1.71 -0.29
CA THR A 107 30.20 -0.39 0.12
C THR A 107 31.47 -0.47 0.96
N GLU A 108 31.88 -1.68 1.35
CA GLU A 108 33.10 -1.91 2.11
C GLU A 108 34.33 -1.62 1.24
N ALA A 109 35.24 -0.76 1.71
CA ALA A 109 36.45 -0.41 0.97
C ALA A 109 37.53 -1.49 1.07
N ASP A 110 37.74 -2.00 2.29
CA ASP A 110 38.62 -3.12 2.65
C ASP A 110 38.00 -3.89 3.83
N VAL A 111 38.28 -5.20 3.93
CA VAL A 111 37.74 -6.11 4.96
C VAL A 111 37.92 -5.58 6.38
N GLY A 112 36.80 -5.38 7.09
CA GLY A 112 36.74 -4.88 8.47
C GLY A 112 36.29 -3.41 8.61
N HIS A 113 35.90 -2.74 7.53
CA HIS A 113 35.50 -1.32 7.54
C HIS A 113 34.09 -1.08 8.14
N LEU A 114 33.93 -1.32 9.45
CA LEU A 114 32.68 -1.10 10.20
C LEU A 114 32.43 0.39 10.57
N HIS A 115 32.65 1.31 9.62
CA HIS A 115 32.43 2.75 9.80
C HIS A 115 31.06 3.20 9.26
N THR A 116 30.52 4.28 9.83
CA THR A 116 29.29 4.90 9.31
C THR A 116 29.55 5.56 7.95
N PHE A 117 28.89 5.05 6.92
CA PHE A 117 28.84 5.60 5.58
C PHE A 117 27.68 6.61 5.44
N VAL A 118 27.93 7.76 4.81
CA VAL A 118 26.96 8.82 4.57
C VAL A 118 26.82 9.07 3.06
N PRO A 119 25.64 8.83 2.44
CA PRO A 119 25.41 9.01 1.01
C PRO A 119 25.87 10.36 0.44
N GLY A 120 26.88 10.32 -0.44
CA GLY A 120 27.44 11.50 -1.11
C GLY A 120 28.39 12.35 -0.27
N GLU A 121 28.69 11.97 0.97
CA GLU A 121 29.74 12.59 1.78
C GLU A 121 30.92 11.64 1.94
N THR A 122 30.67 10.39 2.33
CA THR A 122 31.69 9.34 2.40
C THR A 122 32.08 8.87 0.99
N ALA A 123 33.38 8.80 0.70
CA ALA A 123 33.90 8.15 -0.49
C ALA A 123 34.17 6.66 -0.20
N SER A 124 33.85 5.79 -1.15
CA SER A 124 34.25 4.38 -1.19
C SER A 124 34.42 3.99 -2.67
N PRO A 125 35.57 4.28 -3.30
CA PRO A 125 35.72 4.18 -4.77
C PRO A 125 35.48 2.77 -5.32
N ASN A 126 35.68 1.75 -4.49
CA ASN A 126 35.44 0.34 -4.80
C ASN A 126 33.95 -0.05 -4.79
N ALA A 127 33.07 0.76 -4.19
CA ALA A 127 31.65 0.44 -4.02
C ALA A 127 30.95 0.13 -5.35
N TYR A 128 30.01 -0.81 -5.34
CA TYR A 128 29.28 -1.25 -6.52
C TYR A 128 27.90 -1.81 -6.16
N ALA A 129 27.00 -1.83 -7.15
CA ALA A 129 25.74 -2.55 -7.09
C ALA A 129 25.76 -3.61 -8.19
N GLY A 130 25.14 -4.78 -8.00
CA GLY A 130 25.12 -5.82 -9.01
C GLY A 130 24.07 -6.89 -8.76
N PHE A 131 23.66 -7.59 -9.81
CA PHE A 131 22.76 -8.73 -9.72
C PHE A 131 23.52 -9.99 -9.30
N LEU A 132 22.91 -10.84 -8.47
CA LEU A 132 23.39 -12.19 -8.20
C LEU A 132 23.06 -13.14 -9.36
N GLU A 133 23.94 -14.12 -9.60
CA GLU A 133 23.68 -15.24 -10.51
C GLU A 133 22.65 -16.21 -9.91
N ASP A 134 22.68 -16.38 -8.58
CA ASP A 134 21.73 -17.13 -7.78
C ASP A 134 21.44 -16.33 -6.51
N PRO A 135 20.18 -15.95 -6.20
CA PRO A 135 19.82 -15.26 -4.96
C PRO A 135 20.24 -16.00 -3.68
N ASN A 136 20.48 -17.31 -3.76
CA ASN A 136 20.93 -18.12 -2.62
C ASN A 136 22.46 -18.07 -2.39
N ASP A 137 23.24 -17.49 -3.31
CA ASP A 137 24.70 -17.37 -3.22
C ASP A 137 25.14 -15.90 -3.30
N SER A 138 25.22 -15.25 -2.14
CA SER A 138 25.59 -13.84 -1.97
C SER A 138 27.00 -13.47 -2.46
N TYR A 139 27.84 -14.45 -2.81
CA TYR A 139 29.18 -14.24 -3.36
C TYR A 139 29.20 -14.20 -4.88
N ARG A 140 28.25 -14.87 -5.56
CA ARG A 140 28.19 -14.97 -7.02
C ARG A 140 27.46 -13.77 -7.64
N VAL A 141 28.15 -12.65 -7.71
CA VAL A 141 27.72 -11.47 -8.48
C VAL A 141 27.96 -11.72 -9.98
N GLY A 142 26.91 -11.58 -10.78
CA GLY A 142 26.97 -11.60 -12.24
C GLY A 142 27.25 -10.20 -12.78
N GLN A 143 26.22 -9.51 -13.30
CA GLN A 143 26.38 -8.15 -13.82
C GLN A 143 26.49 -7.11 -12.69
N THR A 144 27.63 -6.44 -12.62
CA THR A 144 27.82 -5.18 -11.87
C THR A 144 27.27 -4.00 -12.67
N LEU A 145 26.60 -3.07 -11.98
CA LEU A 145 25.99 -1.88 -12.58
C LEU A 145 26.97 -0.72 -12.72
N ASN A 146 26.85 0.04 -13.80
CA ASN A 146 27.53 1.33 -13.97
C ASN A 146 26.75 2.50 -13.31
N LYS A 147 27.33 3.71 -13.33
CA LYS A 147 26.73 4.89 -12.67
C LYS A 147 25.37 5.30 -13.28
N PRO A 148 25.18 5.33 -14.62
CA PRO A 148 23.85 5.45 -15.24
C PRO A 148 22.84 4.38 -14.81
N GLU A 149 23.22 3.10 -14.82
CA GLU A 149 22.35 1.98 -14.41
C GLU A 149 21.95 2.08 -12.93
N THR A 150 22.87 2.50 -12.06
CA THR A 150 22.58 2.73 -10.64
C THR A 150 21.61 3.91 -10.46
N ALA A 151 21.69 4.96 -11.28
CA ALA A 151 20.74 6.07 -11.27
C ALA A 151 19.33 5.64 -11.76
N TYR A 152 19.28 4.73 -12.74
CA TYR A 152 18.04 4.12 -13.20
C TYR A 152 17.42 3.19 -12.14
N LEU A 153 18.24 2.39 -11.46
CA LEU A 153 17.83 1.58 -10.30
C LEU A 153 17.20 2.45 -9.21
N ILE A 154 17.85 3.55 -8.80
CA ILE A 154 17.30 4.51 -7.83
C ILE A 154 15.93 5.01 -8.31
N SER A 155 15.81 5.43 -9.57
CA SER A 155 14.55 5.90 -10.15
C SER A 155 13.44 4.84 -10.12
N GLY A 156 13.79 3.57 -10.36
CA GLY A 156 12.88 2.42 -10.27
C GLY A 156 12.46 2.06 -8.84
N LEU A 157 13.37 2.23 -7.86
CA LEU A 157 13.06 2.05 -6.44
C LEU A 157 12.07 3.13 -5.96
N TYR A 158 12.28 4.40 -6.32
CA TYR A 158 11.32 5.47 -6.02
C TYR A 158 9.95 5.22 -6.66
N ALA A 159 9.91 4.67 -7.89
CA ALA A 159 8.65 4.34 -8.55
C ALA A 159 7.80 3.30 -7.81
N LYS A 160 8.38 2.45 -6.94
CA LYS A 160 7.62 1.50 -6.11
C LYS A 160 6.70 2.21 -5.11
N PHE A 161 7.07 3.39 -4.59
CA PHE A 161 6.24 4.19 -3.67
C PHE A 161 4.94 4.73 -4.30
N ALA A 162 4.77 4.65 -5.63
CA ALA A 162 3.48 4.92 -6.26
C ALA A 162 2.41 3.83 -5.98
N ASN A 163 2.76 2.75 -5.27
CA ASN A 163 1.86 1.66 -4.89
C ASN A 163 1.69 1.63 -3.37
N ALA A 164 0.56 1.11 -2.90
CA ALA A 164 0.37 0.84 -1.47
C ALA A 164 1.23 -0.36 -1.03
N MET A 165 1.90 -0.24 0.11
CA MET A 165 2.80 -1.25 0.69
C MET A 165 2.74 -1.20 2.23
N THR A 166 3.37 -2.13 2.94
CA THR A 166 3.41 -2.10 4.42
C THR A 166 4.50 -1.16 4.95
N ASP A 167 4.39 -0.76 6.23
CA ASP A 167 5.44 0.01 6.92
C ASP A 167 6.83 -0.64 6.80
N SER A 168 6.90 -1.97 6.87
CA SER A 168 8.13 -2.75 6.73
C SER A 168 8.71 -2.72 5.31
N ASP A 169 7.85 -2.76 4.28
CA ASP A 169 8.29 -2.71 2.88
C ASP A 169 8.85 -1.32 2.55
N ALA A 170 8.19 -0.26 3.05
CA ALA A 170 8.63 1.12 2.89
C ALA A 170 10.00 1.35 3.56
N GLN A 171 10.20 0.84 4.78
CA GLN A 171 11.48 0.92 5.49
C GLN A 171 12.60 0.17 4.75
N ALA A 172 12.34 -1.04 4.28
CA ALA A 172 13.30 -1.83 3.49
C ALA A 172 13.65 -1.13 2.15
N LEU A 173 12.67 -0.49 1.52
CA LEU A 173 12.85 0.26 0.28
C LEU A 173 13.68 1.53 0.47
N ASP A 174 13.45 2.32 1.52
CA ASP A 174 14.28 3.49 1.88
C ASP A 174 15.72 3.10 2.24
N GLN A 175 15.89 1.96 2.92
CA GLN A 175 17.20 1.41 3.26
C GLN A 175 17.96 0.99 1.98
N THR A 176 17.28 0.30 1.06
CA THR A 176 17.81 -0.06 -0.27
C THR A 176 18.17 1.19 -1.09
N ILE A 177 17.33 2.23 -1.05
CA ILE A 177 17.61 3.53 -1.69
C ILE A 177 18.86 4.18 -1.10
N SER A 178 19.06 4.09 0.22
CA SER A 178 20.24 4.63 0.89
C SER A 178 21.53 3.92 0.42
N TYR A 179 21.50 2.59 0.30
CA TYR A 179 22.61 1.81 -0.29
C TYR A 179 22.89 2.19 -1.75
N ALA A 180 21.84 2.27 -2.58
CA ALA A 180 21.95 2.62 -3.99
C ALA A 180 22.54 4.02 -4.20
N PHE A 181 22.14 5.02 -3.39
CA PHE A 181 22.76 6.35 -3.41
C PHE A 181 24.22 6.33 -2.94
N GLY A 182 24.58 5.47 -1.98
CA GLY A 182 25.98 5.30 -1.55
C GLY A 182 26.88 4.77 -2.66
N VAL A 183 26.41 3.77 -3.41
CA VAL A 183 27.09 3.26 -4.62
C VAL A 183 27.15 4.31 -5.73
N TRP A 184 26.06 5.04 -5.98
CA TRP A 184 26.01 6.05 -7.04
C TRP A 184 26.94 7.24 -6.77
N ALA A 185 26.99 7.70 -5.52
CA ALA A 185 27.77 8.86 -5.08
C ALA A 185 29.16 8.50 -4.53
N LYS A 186 29.67 7.31 -4.86
CA LYS A 186 30.84 6.66 -4.23
C LYS A 186 32.18 7.39 -4.31
N GLU A 187 32.28 8.43 -5.14
CA GLU A 187 33.45 9.30 -5.25
C GLU A 187 33.52 10.32 -4.09
N GLY A 188 32.45 10.45 -3.30
CA GLY A 188 32.30 11.47 -2.26
C GLY A 188 31.94 12.85 -2.83
N GLY A 189 31.71 13.82 -1.95
CA GLY A 189 31.47 15.24 -2.30
C GLY A 189 30.20 15.53 -3.13
N GLN A 190 29.32 14.55 -3.30
CA GLN A 190 28.11 14.61 -4.15
C GLN A 190 26.81 14.75 -3.35
N SER A 191 26.87 15.05 -2.05
CA SER A 191 25.71 15.19 -1.15
C SER A 191 24.64 16.18 -1.65
N GLY A 192 25.06 17.30 -2.26
CA GLY A 192 24.15 18.25 -2.92
C GLY A 192 23.37 17.64 -4.09
N ALA A 193 23.99 16.75 -4.86
CA ALA A 193 23.35 16.02 -5.95
C ALA A 193 22.40 14.93 -5.40
N VAL A 194 22.85 14.13 -4.42
CA VAL A 194 22.02 13.13 -3.72
C VAL A 194 20.73 13.77 -3.18
N LYS A 195 20.86 14.90 -2.47
CA LYS A 195 19.73 15.64 -1.92
C LYS A 195 18.78 16.17 -3.00
N SER A 196 19.33 16.74 -4.08
CA SER A 196 18.55 17.25 -5.22
C SER A 196 17.76 16.13 -5.92
N THR A 197 18.41 14.99 -6.22
CA THR A 197 17.79 13.83 -6.85
C THR A 197 16.71 13.20 -5.96
N HIS A 198 16.95 13.05 -4.65
CA HIS A 198 15.91 12.62 -3.70
C HIS A 198 14.69 13.56 -3.73
N GLN A 199 14.89 14.88 -3.68
CA GLN A 199 13.80 15.86 -3.73
C GLN A 199 13.02 15.77 -5.06
N GLN A 200 13.73 15.66 -6.19
CA GLN A 200 13.13 15.55 -7.52
C GLN A 200 12.31 14.25 -7.70
N LEU A 201 12.79 13.12 -7.18
CA LEU A 201 12.08 11.84 -7.27
C LEU A 201 10.91 11.75 -6.29
N THR A 202 11.05 12.30 -5.08
CA THR A 202 9.95 12.39 -4.09
C THR A 202 8.79 13.23 -4.64
N ALA A 203 9.07 14.35 -5.30
CA ALA A 203 8.04 15.16 -5.96
C ALA A 203 7.30 14.39 -7.10
N GLN A 204 8.01 13.51 -7.82
CA GLN A 204 7.38 12.65 -8.84
C GLN A 204 6.49 11.55 -8.23
N VAL A 205 6.85 11.01 -7.07
CA VAL A 205 5.99 10.08 -6.31
C VAL A 205 4.72 10.79 -5.85
N GLN A 206 4.86 11.99 -5.27
CA GLN A 206 3.71 12.80 -4.81
C GLN A 206 2.74 13.13 -5.95
N ALA A 207 3.24 13.52 -7.12
CA ALA A 207 2.40 13.78 -8.29
C ALA A 207 1.59 12.53 -8.70
N ARG A 208 2.26 11.37 -8.86
CA ARG A 208 1.60 10.12 -9.27
C ARG A 208 0.56 9.64 -8.25
N GLN A 209 0.82 9.80 -6.95
CA GLN A 209 -0.14 9.46 -5.89
C GLN A 209 -1.37 10.37 -5.96
N HIS A 210 -1.18 11.67 -6.18
CA HIS A 210 -2.28 12.64 -6.34
C HIS A 210 -3.14 12.34 -7.58
N ASP A 211 -2.51 12.09 -8.73
CA ASP A 211 -3.22 11.73 -9.98
C ASP A 211 -4.04 10.44 -9.78
N SER A 212 -3.46 9.43 -9.13
CA SER A 212 -4.14 8.15 -8.81
C SER A 212 -5.34 8.31 -7.87
N GLN A 213 -5.33 9.32 -6.99
CA GLN A 213 -6.47 9.65 -6.13
C GLN A 213 -7.57 10.41 -6.91
N ALA A 214 -7.19 11.32 -7.81
CA ALA A 214 -8.16 12.03 -8.67
C ALA A 214 -8.91 11.07 -9.62
N ASP A 215 -8.23 10.06 -10.18
CA ASP A 215 -8.85 9.01 -10.98
C ASP A 215 -9.79 8.11 -10.14
N ALA A 216 -9.44 7.83 -8.88
CA ALA A 216 -10.29 7.05 -7.98
C ALA A 216 -11.58 7.81 -7.58
N ASP A 217 -11.46 9.09 -7.22
CA ASP A 217 -12.61 9.91 -6.81
C ASP A 217 -13.54 10.23 -8.00
N SER A 218 -12.99 10.47 -9.20
CA SER A 218 -13.79 10.76 -10.38
C SER A 218 -14.56 9.55 -10.93
N ASN A 219 -14.04 8.34 -10.74
CA ASN A 219 -14.72 7.09 -11.14
C ASN A 219 -15.64 6.52 -10.04
N GLY A 220 -15.69 7.16 -8.86
CA GLY A 220 -16.59 6.78 -7.75
C GLY A 220 -18.07 7.15 -7.95
N GLY A 221 -18.42 7.75 -9.09
CA GLY A 221 -19.76 8.23 -9.43
C GLY A 221 -20.79 7.14 -9.73
N TRP A 222 -21.14 6.32 -8.72
CA TRP A 222 -22.27 5.39 -8.82
C TRP A 222 -23.57 6.15 -9.07
N HIS A 223 -24.08 6.03 -10.30
CA HIS A 223 -25.40 6.55 -10.68
C HIS A 223 -26.49 5.86 -9.85
N VAL A 224 -26.94 6.51 -8.79
CA VAL A 224 -28.21 6.20 -8.12
C VAL A 224 -29.35 6.65 -9.04
N LEU A 225 -29.66 5.82 -10.03
CA LEU A 225 -30.89 5.95 -10.81
C LEU A 225 -32.08 5.78 -9.86
N ARG A 226 -32.94 6.80 -9.84
CA ARG A 226 -34.28 6.82 -9.23
C ARG A 226 -35.28 7.19 -10.32
#